data_AF-A0A8C9ALK8-F1
#
_entry.id   AF-A0A8C9ALK8-F1
#
_cell.length_a   1.000
_cell.length_b   1.000
_cell.length_c   1.000
_cell.angle_alpha   90.00
_cell.angle_beta   90.00
_cell.angle_gamma   90.00
#
_symmetry.space_group_name_H-M   'P 1'
#
loop_
_entity.id
_entity.type
_entity.pdbx_description
1 polymer ?
#
loop_
_entity_poly.entity_id
_entity_poly.type
_entity_poly.pdbx_seq_one_letter_code
_entity_poly.pdbx_strand_id
1 'polypeptide(L)'
;MQPTYEMAEKQKALFVRSGGGAEGEQEMEEEVAETAVPNVMEAAFYFQQAGVGLSSDESFRVFLALKQLVDQQPIHTCRFWGKVLGLSRNYLVAEVEFREGEEEEGEEEVEEMMEGGEAMEAHLEEEGEEDEEKVADMVPKPTWKPPPVIPKETRSGTNKYLYFVCNEPGRPWTRLPHVTPAQIVHARKIKKFLTGHLDAPVISYPPFPGNEANYLRAQIARISAATQISPLGFYQFGEEEGDEEEEGGAGRDSYEENPDFEGIPVLELVDSMANWVHHTQHILPQGRCTWVNPLQKTEEEEELGEEEEKADEGLEEVEQEVGPPLLTPLSEDAEIMHMSAWTARLSCTLCPQYSVAIVRSNLWPGAYTYASGKKFENIYIGWGHKYSPDNFNPALPAPIQHEYPSGPEIMEMSDPTVEEEQALKAAQEQALAAAEEEEEDEEEDEDEDQDD
;
A
#
# COMPACT_ATOMS: atom_id res chain seq x y z
N MET A 1 -35.70 -2.52 16.54
CA MET A 1 -35.74 -3.96 16.87
C MET A 1 -34.50 -4.28 17.70
N GLN A 2 -34.30 -5.51 18.20
CA GLN A 2 -32.97 -5.87 18.72
C GLN A 2 -31.97 -5.90 17.54
N PRO A 3 -30.72 -5.43 17.69
CA PRO A 3 -29.73 -5.40 16.60
C PRO A 3 -29.51 -6.77 15.92
N THR A 4 -29.67 -7.86 16.66
CA THR A 4 -29.61 -9.25 16.17
C THR A 4 -30.73 -9.57 15.18
N TYR A 5 -31.93 -9.06 15.40
CA TYR A 5 -33.08 -9.27 14.51
C TYR A 5 -32.90 -8.51 13.20
N GLU A 6 -32.40 -7.26 13.26
CA GLU A 6 -32.10 -6.46 12.07
C GLU A 6 -31.03 -7.14 11.20
N MET A 7 -30.00 -7.75 11.82
CA MET A 7 -29.01 -8.53 11.10
C MET A 7 -29.58 -9.81 10.50
N ALA A 8 -30.46 -10.51 11.21
CA ALA A 8 -31.11 -11.71 10.69
C ALA A 8 -31.99 -11.40 9.46
N GLU A 9 -32.69 -10.26 9.43
CA GLU A 9 -33.46 -9.84 8.26
C GLU A 9 -32.57 -9.54 7.05
N LYS A 10 -31.45 -8.86 7.25
CA LYS A 10 -30.45 -8.63 6.18
C LYS A 10 -29.88 -9.94 5.65
N GLN A 11 -29.52 -10.86 6.55
CA GLN A 11 -28.99 -12.16 6.16
C GLN A 11 -30.03 -13.03 5.46
N LYS A 12 -31.30 -12.93 5.85
CA LYS A 12 -32.40 -13.64 5.17
C LYS A 12 -32.50 -13.23 3.69
N ALA A 13 -32.25 -11.96 3.38
CA ALA A 13 -32.28 -11.48 1.99
C ALA A 13 -31.26 -12.19 1.08
N LEU A 14 -30.12 -12.64 1.62
CA LEU A 14 -29.12 -13.42 0.88
C LEU A 14 -29.66 -14.75 0.32
N PHE A 15 -30.69 -15.32 0.95
CA PHE A 15 -31.27 -16.61 0.56
C PHE A 15 -32.43 -16.47 -0.42
N VAL A 16 -32.85 -15.23 -0.73
CA VAL A 16 -33.95 -14.95 -1.64
C VAL A 16 -33.36 -14.43 -2.95
N ARG A 17 -33.70 -15.07 -4.07
CA ARG A 17 -33.28 -14.60 -5.39
C ARG A 17 -33.82 -13.19 -5.62
N SER A 18 -32.94 -12.21 -5.85
CA SER A 18 -33.34 -10.84 -6.17
C SER A 18 -33.85 -10.79 -7.61
N GLY A 19 -35.06 -11.29 -7.83
CA GLY A 19 -35.63 -11.43 -9.16
C GLY A 19 -36.89 -12.28 -9.15
N GLY A 20 -38.03 -11.66 -8.82
CA GLY A 20 -39.36 -12.20 -9.11
C GLY A 20 -39.66 -12.16 -10.61
N GLY A 21 -38.89 -12.89 -11.41
CA GLY A 21 -39.18 -13.18 -12.81
C GLY A 21 -39.84 -14.55 -12.89
N ALA A 22 -41.15 -14.53 -13.17
CA ALA A 22 -42.02 -15.61 -13.63
C ALA A 22 -41.56 -17.07 -13.42
N GLU A 23 -42.42 -17.84 -12.75
CA GLU A 23 -42.63 -19.26 -13.07
C GLU A 23 -42.83 -19.39 -14.59
N GLY A 24 -41.77 -19.80 -15.29
CA GLY A 24 -41.73 -19.88 -16.73
C GLY A 24 -40.42 -20.54 -17.11
N GLU A 25 -40.50 -21.84 -17.36
CA GLU A 25 -39.46 -22.71 -17.93
C GLU A 25 -38.55 -21.97 -18.91
N GLN A 26 -37.40 -21.54 -18.43
CA GLN A 26 -36.17 -21.52 -19.19
C GLN A 26 -35.14 -22.24 -18.32
N GLU A 27 -35.19 -23.57 -18.38
CA GLU A 27 -33.95 -24.36 -18.37
C GLU A 27 -33.19 -23.97 -19.64
N MET A 28 -32.65 -22.75 -19.65
CA MET A 28 -31.55 -22.42 -20.53
C MET A 28 -30.41 -23.22 -19.93
N GLU A 29 -29.94 -24.24 -20.65
CA GLU A 29 -28.71 -24.94 -20.34
C GLU A 29 -27.71 -23.89 -19.89
N GLU A 30 -27.35 -23.89 -18.59
CA GLU A 30 -26.17 -23.17 -18.12
C GLU A 30 -25.02 -23.82 -18.89
N GLU A 31 -24.71 -23.27 -20.07
CA GLU A 31 -23.35 -23.31 -20.57
C GLU A 31 -22.48 -22.98 -19.37
N VAL A 32 -21.48 -23.82 -19.12
CA VAL A 32 -20.56 -23.73 -17.98
C VAL A 32 -19.75 -22.45 -18.14
N ALA A 33 -20.38 -21.31 -17.92
CA ALA A 33 -19.73 -20.04 -17.73
C ALA A 33 -19.00 -20.16 -16.40
N GLU A 34 -17.69 -19.97 -16.42
CA GLU A 34 -16.90 -19.89 -15.21
C GLU A 34 -17.53 -18.84 -14.30
N THR A 35 -18.07 -19.28 -13.17
CA THR A 35 -18.67 -18.38 -12.20
C THR A 35 -17.53 -17.66 -11.49
N ALA A 36 -17.52 -16.32 -11.53
CA ALA A 36 -16.48 -15.50 -10.90
C ALA A 36 -16.20 -15.83 -9.43
N VAL A 37 -17.18 -16.39 -8.71
CA VAL A 37 -17.01 -16.92 -7.34
C VAL A 37 -16.67 -18.42 -7.39
N PRO A 38 -15.51 -18.87 -6.87
CA PRO A 38 -15.14 -20.28 -6.82
C PRO A 38 -15.99 -21.04 -5.79
N ASN A 39 -15.80 -22.35 -5.71
CA ASN A 39 -16.55 -23.21 -4.78
C ASN A 39 -16.06 -23.04 -3.33
N VAL A 40 -16.50 -21.96 -2.67
CA VAL A 40 -16.17 -21.63 -1.27
C VAL A 40 -16.55 -22.75 -0.30
N MET A 41 -17.60 -23.52 -0.60
CA MET A 41 -18.05 -24.62 0.26
C MET A 41 -17.11 -25.82 0.20
N GLU A 42 -16.50 -26.07 -0.95
CA GLU A 42 -15.45 -27.08 -1.08
C GLU A 42 -14.19 -26.67 -0.31
N ALA A 43 -13.75 -25.42 -0.45
CA ALA A 43 -12.63 -24.89 0.34
C ALA A 43 -12.91 -24.99 1.85
N ALA A 44 -14.11 -24.60 2.29
CA ALA A 44 -14.54 -24.70 3.68
C ALA A 44 -14.52 -26.16 4.20
N PHE A 45 -14.91 -27.13 3.37
CA PHE A 45 -14.84 -28.55 3.74
C PHE A 45 -13.40 -29.00 4.00
N TYR A 46 -12.44 -28.64 3.15
CA TYR A 46 -11.03 -29.00 3.34
C TYR A 46 -10.40 -28.28 4.53
N PHE A 47 -10.66 -26.97 4.72
CA PHE A 47 -10.21 -26.25 5.91
C PHE A 47 -10.83 -26.81 7.20
N GLN A 48 -12.09 -27.24 7.19
CA GLN A 48 -12.72 -27.87 8.35
C GLN A 48 -12.01 -29.16 8.75
N GLN A 49 -11.53 -29.96 7.80
CA GLN A 49 -10.70 -31.13 8.12
C GLN A 49 -9.39 -30.74 8.80
N ALA A 50 -8.88 -29.54 8.53
CA ALA A 50 -7.73 -28.98 9.21
C ALA A 50 -8.03 -28.47 10.63
N GLY A 51 -9.31 -28.36 11.02
CA GLY A 51 -9.71 -27.67 12.24
C GLY A 51 -9.46 -26.17 12.16
N VAL A 52 -9.49 -25.62 10.95
CA VAL A 52 -9.29 -24.19 10.63
C VAL A 52 -10.51 -23.73 9.82
N GLY A 53 -10.80 -22.43 9.83
CA GLY A 53 -11.85 -21.86 9.00
C GLY A 53 -13.05 -21.35 9.80
N LEU A 54 -14.12 -21.09 9.07
CA LEU A 54 -15.39 -20.62 9.60
C LEU A 54 -16.35 -21.81 9.79
N SER A 55 -17.44 -21.60 10.52
CA SER A 55 -18.48 -22.63 10.62
C SER A 55 -19.17 -22.83 9.26
N SER A 56 -19.77 -24.00 9.03
CA SER A 56 -20.49 -24.28 7.78
C SER A 56 -21.56 -23.23 7.46
N ASP A 57 -22.27 -22.76 8.48
CA ASP A 57 -23.33 -21.75 8.35
C ASP A 57 -22.75 -20.36 8.02
N GLU A 58 -21.60 -20.02 8.61
CA GLU A 58 -20.90 -18.77 8.33
C GLU A 58 -20.31 -18.78 6.92
N SER A 59 -19.63 -19.86 6.53
CA SER A 59 -19.09 -20.04 5.17
C SER A 59 -20.16 -19.96 4.09
N PHE A 60 -21.33 -20.56 4.32
CA PHE A 60 -22.43 -20.48 3.35
C PHE A 60 -22.98 -19.06 3.21
N ARG A 61 -23.08 -18.31 4.31
CA ARG A 61 -23.50 -16.90 4.27
C ARG A 61 -22.46 -16.02 3.57
N VAL A 62 -21.17 -16.28 3.81
CA VAL A 62 -20.07 -15.61 3.10
C VAL A 62 -20.17 -15.88 1.60
N PHE A 63 -20.36 -17.13 1.19
CA PHE A 63 -20.56 -17.50 -0.21
C PHE A 63 -21.71 -16.74 -0.88
N LEU A 64 -22.87 -16.66 -0.23
CA LEU A 64 -24.00 -15.88 -0.74
C LEU A 64 -23.69 -14.37 -0.80
N ALA A 65 -22.97 -13.83 0.18
CA ALA A 65 -22.56 -12.44 0.18
C ALA A 65 -21.56 -12.11 -0.93
N LEU A 66 -20.67 -13.05 -1.29
CA LEU A 66 -19.74 -12.91 -2.43
C LEU A 66 -20.49 -12.96 -3.76
N LYS A 67 -21.49 -13.84 -3.91
CA LYS A 67 -22.36 -13.84 -5.09
C LYS A 67 -23.07 -12.49 -5.25
N GLN A 68 -23.61 -11.96 -4.16
CA GLN A 68 -24.21 -10.63 -4.16
C GLN A 68 -23.21 -9.53 -4.57
N LEU A 69 -21.94 -9.63 -4.20
CA LEU A 69 -20.89 -8.67 -4.61
C LEU A 69 -20.65 -8.74 -6.11
N VAL A 70 -20.48 -9.95 -6.66
CA VAL A 70 -20.29 -10.19 -8.11
C VAL A 70 -21.50 -9.73 -8.92
N ASP A 71 -22.71 -9.86 -8.41
CA ASP A 71 -23.92 -9.36 -9.08
C ASP A 71 -24.01 -7.81 -9.11
N GLN A 72 -23.25 -7.12 -8.26
CA GLN A 72 -23.31 -5.66 -8.09
C GLN A 72 -22.16 -4.90 -8.75
N GLN A 73 -21.09 -5.59 -9.15
CA GLN A 73 -19.84 -4.99 -9.60
C GLN A 73 -19.31 -5.75 -10.82
N PRO A 74 -18.55 -5.13 -11.73
CA PRO A 74 -18.01 -5.74 -12.95
C PRO A 74 -16.84 -6.71 -12.68
N ILE A 75 -17.09 -7.74 -11.86
CA ILE A 75 -16.05 -8.64 -11.36
C ILE A 75 -15.79 -9.79 -12.34
N HIS A 76 -14.51 -10.00 -12.65
CA HIS A 76 -14.00 -11.15 -13.40
C HIS A 76 -13.73 -12.34 -12.47
N THR A 77 -12.90 -12.15 -11.44
CA THR A 77 -12.61 -13.18 -10.42
C THR A 77 -12.86 -12.64 -9.02
N CYS A 78 -13.40 -13.49 -8.14
CA CYS A 78 -13.71 -13.14 -6.76
C CYS A 78 -13.29 -14.26 -5.82
N ARG A 79 -12.25 -14.03 -5.02
CA ARG A 79 -11.74 -14.98 -4.04
C ARG A 79 -12.03 -14.52 -2.62
N PHE A 80 -12.41 -15.46 -1.75
CA PHE A 80 -12.50 -15.17 -0.32
C PHE A 80 -11.10 -15.17 0.29
N TRP A 81 -10.53 -13.98 0.50
CA TRP A 81 -9.19 -13.83 1.09
C TRP A 81 -9.14 -14.28 2.56
N GLY A 82 -10.19 -13.94 3.31
CA GLY A 82 -10.31 -14.36 4.71
C GLY A 82 -11.03 -13.38 5.63
N LYS A 83 -10.69 -13.45 6.92
CA LYS A 83 -11.33 -12.69 8.00
C LYS A 83 -10.30 -12.05 8.92
N VAL A 84 -10.34 -10.73 9.02
CA VAL A 84 -9.52 -9.98 9.97
C VAL A 84 -10.35 -9.63 11.21
N LEU A 85 -9.82 -9.96 12.39
CA LEU A 85 -10.48 -9.71 13.66
C LEU A 85 -10.26 -8.27 14.10
N GLY A 86 -11.33 -7.64 14.58
CA GLY A 86 -11.29 -6.30 15.17
C GLY A 86 -11.89 -6.28 16.57
N LEU A 87 -11.67 -5.18 17.28
CA LEU A 87 -12.12 -5.02 18.68
C LEU A 87 -13.65 -4.95 18.79
N SER A 88 -14.30 -4.24 17.88
CA SER A 88 -15.76 -4.06 17.87
C SER A 88 -16.44 -4.87 16.77
N ARG A 89 -15.83 -4.94 15.59
CA ARG A 89 -16.33 -5.68 14.43
C ARG A 89 -15.18 -6.34 13.69
N ASN A 90 -15.47 -7.46 13.04
CA ASN A 90 -14.52 -8.13 12.16
C ASN A 90 -14.65 -7.58 10.73
N TYR A 91 -13.70 -7.93 9.88
CA TYR A 91 -13.74 -7.69 8.44
C TYR A 91 -13.65 -9.01 7.70
N LEU A 92 -14.66 -9.32 6.89
CA LEU A 92 -14.58 -10.31 5.83
C LEU A 92 -13.98 -9.61 4.61
N VAL A 93 -13.00 -10.25 3.98
CA VAL A 93 -12.24 -9.66 2.87
C VAL A 93 -12.44 -10.51 1.62
N ALA A 94 -12.83 -9.87 0.53
CA ALA A 94 -12.88 -10.43 -0.82
C ALA A 94 -11.74 -9.81 -1.64
N GLU A 95 -10.95 -10.65 -2.28
CA GLU A 95 -9.93 -10.29 -3.27
C GLU A 95 -10.57 -10.42 -4.65
N VAL A 96 -10.44 -9.40 -5.48
CA VAL A 96 -11.25 -9.23 -6.69
C VAL A 96 -10.39 -8.69 -7.83
N GLU A 97 -10.66 -9.17 -9.03
CA GLU A 97 -10.19 -8.63 -10.30
C GLU A 97 -11.39 -8.20 -11.14
N PHE A 98 -11.34 -7.03 -11.75
CA PHE A 98 -12.41 -6.56 -12.63
C PHE A 98 -12.22 -7.08 -14.05
N ARG A 99 -13.28 -6.97 -14.87
CA ARG A 99 -13.19 -7.28 -16.30
C ARG A 99 -12.41 -6.19 -17.01
N GLU A 100 -11.57 -6.59 -17.97
CA GLU A 100 -10.79 -5.66 -18.79
C GLU A 100 -11.69 -4.56 -19.38
N GLY A 101 -11.34 -3.29 -19.13
CA GLY A 101 -12.05 -2.12 -19.65
C GLY A 101 -13.28 -1.64 -18.88
N GLU A 102 -13.67 -2.30 -17.78
CA GLU A 102 -14.76 -1.86 -16.88
C GLU A 102 -14.25 -1.26 -15.55
N GLU A 103 -12.95 -1.00 -15.44
CA GLU A 103 -12.31 -0.40 -14.28
C GLU A 103 -12.51 1.12 -14.29
N GLU A 104 -13.19 1.65 -13.26
CA GLU A 104 -13.58 3.07 -13.15
C GLU A 104 -12.40 4.03 -13.40
N GLU A 105 -12.47 4.77 -14.51
CA GLU A 105 -11.63 5.95 -14.85
C GLU A 105 -11.68 7.05 -13.76
N GLY A 106 -12.58 6.95 -12.78
CA GLY A 106 -12.84 7.98 -11.77
C GLY A 106 -11.86 8.06 -10.59
N GLU A 107 -10.95 7.09 -10.40
CA GLU A 107 -9.90 7.20 -9.37
C GLU A 107 -8.66 7.92 -9.89
N GLU A 108 -8.29 7.76 -11.16
CA GLU A 108 -7.15 8.45 -11.77
C GLU A 108 -7.38 9.98 -11.77
N GLU A 109 -8.58 10.45 -12.13
CA GLU A 109 -8.91 11.90 -12.13
C GLU A 109 -8.98 12.52 -10.72
N VAL A 110 -9.45 11.80 -9.70
CA VAL A 110 -9.58 12.34 -8.34
C VAL A 110 -8.24 12.30 -7.59
N GLU A 111 -7.39 11.32 -7.88
CA GLU A 111 -6.06 11.21 -7.29
C GLU A 111 -5.04 12.17 -7.96
N GLU A 112 -5.09 12.37 -9.29
CA GLU A 112 -4.30 13.43 -9.96
C GLU A 112 -4.64 14.82 -9.40
N MET A 113 -5.92 15.07 -9.10
CA MET A 113 -6.34 16.32 -8.45
C MET A 113 -5.81 16.49 -7.01
N MET A 114 -5.54 15.40 -6.28
CA MET A 114 -4.97 15.45 -4.94
C MET A 114 -3.44 15.55 -4.95
N GLU A 115 -2.75 14.86 -5.88
CA GLU A 115 -1.30 14.98 -6.07
C GLU A 115 -0.91 16.37 -6.65
N GLY A 116 -1.71 16.92 -7.57
CA GLY A 116 -1.50 18.27 -8.10
C GLY A 116 -1.83 19.41 -7.12
N GLY A 117 -2.55 19.11 -6.03
CA GLY A 117 -2.96 20.10 -5.02
C GLY A 117 -1.86 20.49 -4.03
N GLU A 118 -0.87 19.62 -3.82
CA GLU A 118 0.24 19.88 -2.87
C GLU A 118 1.43 20.61 -3.54
N ALA A 119 1.48 20.69 -4.88
CA ALA A 119 2.50 21.43 -5.62
C ALA A 119 2.15 22.92 -5.85
N MET A 120 0.90 23.34 -5.57
CA MET A 120 0.39 24.68 -5.94
C MET A 120 0.24 25.64 -4.75
N GLU A 121 1.05 25.49 -3.69
CA GLU A 121 1.15 26.47 -2.59
C GLU A 121 2.58 27.02 -2.37
N ALA A 122 3.45 26.96 -3.39
CA ALA A 122 4.79 27.56 -3.35
C ALA A 122 5.11 28.52 -4.51
N HIS A 123 4.09 29.05 -5.20
CA HIS A 123 4.27 30.11 -6.22
C HIS A 123 3.44 31.35 -5.88
N LEU A 124 3.75 31.95 -4.73
CA LEU A 124 3.35 33.32 -4.44
C LEU A 124 4.60 34.18 -4.26
N GLU A 125 4.73 35.09 -5.22
CA GLU A 125 5.44 36.37 -5.16
C GLU A 125 6.97 36.34 -5.35
N GLU A 126 7.40 36.61 -6.58
CA GLU A 126 8.54 37.53 -6.83
C GLU A 126 8.44 38.07 -8.27
N GLU A 127 7.54 39.03 -8.49
CA GLU A 127 7.85 40.14 -9.40
C GLU A 127 8.39 41.26 -8.51
N GLY A 128 9.65 41.60 -8.66
CA GLY A 128 10.31 42.66 -7.92
C GLY A 128 11.59 43.05 -8.62
N GLU A 129 11.63 44.30 -9.07
CA GLU A 129 12.65 44.90 -9.92
C GLU A 129 14.07 44.80 -9.33
N GLU A 130 15.04 44.61 -10.24
CA GLU A 130 16.46 44.68 -9.95
C GLU A 130 16.83 46.10 -9.54
N ASP A 131 16.92 46.36 -8.23
CA ASP A 131 17.51 47.57 -7.69
C ASP A 131 18.85 47.23 -7.00
N GLU A 132 19.92 47.34 -7.79
CA GLU A 132 21.31 47.19 -7.36
C GLU A 132 21.72 48.37 -6.45
N GLU A 133 21.44 48.36 -5.13
CA GLU A 133 22.26 49.03 -4.10
C GLU A 133 21.72 48.95 -2.64
N LYS A 134 21.35 47.77 -2.12
CA LYS A 134 21.29 47.55 -0.67
C LYS A 134 21.82 46.17 -0.32
N VAL A 135 23.04 46.11 0.22
CA VAL A 135 23.59 44.90 0.88
C VAL A 135 22.82 44.71 2.20
N ALA A 136 21.56 44.34 2.11
CA ALA A 136 20.82 43.78 3.23
C ALA A 136 21.32 42.34 3.42
N ASP A 137 21.65 41.96 4.65
CA ASP A 137 22.04 40.60 5.01
C ASP A 137 20.99 39.61 4.50
N MET A 138 21.25 39.00 3.33
CA MET A 138 20.38 37.98 2.77
C MET A 138 20.42 36.76 3.70
N VAL A 139 19.32 36.52 4.41
CA VAL A 139 19.17 35.34 5.26
C VAL A 139 19.38 34.10 4.38
N PRO A 140 20.20 33.11 4.80
CA PRO A 140 20.40 31.89 4.02
C PRO A 140 19.05 31.23 3.71
N LYS A 141 18.76 31.03 2.41
CA LYS A 141 17.56 30.30 2.00
C LYS A 141 17.67 28.85 2.52
N PRO A 142 16.59 28.26 3.05
CA PRO A 142 16.61 26.87 3.50
C PRO A 142 17.00 25.94 2.34
N THR A 143 18.09 25.19 2.51
CA THR A 143 18.52 24.17 1.53
C THR A 143 17.82 22.82 1.74
N TRP A 144 16.88 22.73 2.69
CA TRP A 144 16.16 21.51 2.98
C TRP A 144 15.10 21.23 1.90
N LYS A 145 15.26 20.11 1.19
CA LYS A 145 14.22 19.55 0.31
C LYS A 145 13.55 18.36 1.02
N PRO A 146 12.21 18.20 0.92
CA PRO A 146 11.55 17.02 1.46
C PRO A 146 12.08 15.76 0.77
N PRO A 147 12.14 14.61 1.48
CA PRO A 147 12.53 13.35 0.85
C PRO A 147 11.62 13.02 -0.34
N PRO A 148 12.15 12.47 -1.44
CA PRO A 148 11.36 12.12 -2.62
C PRO A 148 10.27 11.10 -2.26
N VAL A 149 9.05 11.33 -2.77
CA VAL A 149 7.91 10.45 -2.55
C VAL A 149 8.00 9.28 -3.51
N ILE A 150 8.04 8.06 -2.97
CA ILE A 150 8.08 6.85 -3.80
C ILE A 150 6.68 6.62 -4.40
N PRO A 151 6.54 6.55 -5.74
CA PRO A 151 5.24 6.40 -6.39
C PRO A 151 4.64 5.02 -6.12
N LYS A 152 3.31 4.96 -6.05
CA LYS A 152 2.55 3.71 -5.88
C LYS A 152 2.53 2.89 -7.17
N GLU A 153 2.34 1.59 -7.03
CA GLU A 153 2.17 0.69 -8.18
C GLU A 153 0.70 0.78 -8.66
N THR A 154 0.50 0.94 -9.97
CA THR A 154 -0.83 1.02 -10.58
C THR A 154 -1.12 -0.26 -11.34
N ARG A 155 -2.16 -0.99 -10.92
CA ARG A 155 -2.57 -2.29 -11.53
C ARG A 155 -1.48 -3.36 -11.57
N SER A 156 -0.44 -3.23 -10.75
CA SER A 156 0.67 -4.17 -10.65
C SER A 156 1.12 -4.32 -9.19
N GLY A 157 1.97 -5.32 -8.94
CA GLY A 157 2.57 -5.57 -7.62
C GLY A 157 1.57 -5.55 -6.47
N THR A 158 1.78 -4.64 -5.53
CA THR A 158 0.95 -4.47 -4.33
C THR A 158 -0.51 -4.10 -4.61
N ASN A 159 -0.81 -3.56 -5.80
CA ASN A 159 -2.14 -3.12 -6.25
C ASN A 159 -2.68 -3.94 -7.43
N LYS A 160 -2.15 -5.14 -7.69
CA LYS A 160 -2.67 -6.07 -8.72
C LYS A 160 -4.14 -6.42 -8.51
N TYR A 161 -4.56 -6.63 -7.26
CA TYR A 161 -5.94 -6.99 -6.91
C TYR A 161 -6.65 -5.87 -6.15
N LEU A 162 -7.96 -5.78 -6.37
CA LEU A 162 -8.88 -4.95 -5.59
C LEU A 162 -9.38 -5.73 -4.38
N TYR A 163 -9.63 -5.02 -3.29
CA TYR A 163 -10.10 -5.64 -2.05
C TYR A 163 -11.39 -5.00 -1.58
N PHE A 164 -12.42 -5.83 -1.39
CA PHE A 164 -13.69 -5.43 -0.81
C PHE A 164 -13.82 -5.99 0.59
N VAL A 165 -14.34 -5.18 1.51
CA VAL A 165 -14.54 -5.59 2.89
C VAL A 165 -15.99 -5.46 3.33
N CYS A 166 -16.41 -6.39 4.18
CA CYS A 166 -17.74 -6.41 4.76
C CYS A 166 -17.65 -6.86 6.22
N ASN A 167 -18.34 -6.18 7.14
CA ASN A 167 -18.24 -6.56 8.55
C ASN A 167 -18.94 -7.89 8.87
N GLU A 168 -20.08 -8.13 8.23
CA GLU A 168 -20.93 -9.31 8.44
C GLU A 168 -21.71 -9.62 7.16
N PRO A 169 -21.94 -10.89 6.81
CA PRO A 169 -22.64 -11.24 5.57
C PRO A 169 -24.01 -10.57 5.46
N GLY A 170 -24.30 -9.97 4.31
CA GLY A 170 -25.55 -9.23 4.02
C GLY A 170 -25.48 -7.73 4.33
N ARG A 171 -24.36 -7.23 4.87
CA ARG A 171 -24.04 -5.80 4.84
C ARG A 171 -23.41 -5.42 3.49
N PRO A 172 -23.47 -4.13 3.09
CA PRO A 172 -22.82 -3.67 1.87
C PRO A 172 -21.31 -3.93 1.95
N TRP A 173 -20.74 -4.31 0.80
CA TRP A 173 -19.30 -4.38 0.61
C TRP A 173 -18.75 -2.97 0.38
N THR A 174 -17.59 -2.68 0.95
CA THR A 174 -16.88 -1.41 0.79
C THR A 174 -15.54 -1.69 0.13
N ARG A 175 -15.24 -1.03 -0.99
CA ARG A 175 -13.94 -1.09 -1.66
C ARG A 175 -12.89 -0.43 -0.76
N LEU A 176 -11.75 -1.10 -0.57
CA LEU A 176 -10.59 -0.51 0.08
C LEU A 176 -9.80 0.32 -0.94
N PRO A 177 -9.16 1.43 -0.51
CA PRO A 177 -8.33 2.24 -1.38
C PRO A 177 -7.09 1.46 -1.84
N HIS A 178 -6.42 1.97 -2.88
CA HIS A 178 -5.08 1.50 -3.25
C HIS A 178 -4.08 1.76 -2.12
N VAL A 179 -3.05 0.91 -2.05
CA VAL A 179 -1.99 1.02 -1.04
C VAL A 179 -0.82 1.82 -1.60
N THR A 180 -0.23 2.68 -0.77
CA THR A 180 1.01 3.38 -1.11
C THR A 180 2.23 2.73 -0.43
N PRO A 181 3.43 2.86 -1.00
CA PRO A 181 4.66 2.34 -0.38
C PRO A 181 4.89 2.92 1.01
N ALA A 182 4.62 4.23 1.18
CA ALA A 182 4.68 4.92 2.46
C ALA A 182 3.78 4.25 3.53
N GLN A 183 2.55 3.86 3.17
CA GLN A 183 1.65 3.14 4.09
C GLN A 183 2.23 1.79 4.50
N ILE A 184 2.80 1.02 3.58
CA ILE A 184 3.40 -0.29 3.90
C ILE A 184 4.59 -0.13 4.84
N VAL A 185 5.48 0.83 4.54
CA VAL A 185 6.67 1.13 5.37
C VAL A 185 6.27 1.55 6.78
N HIS A 186 5.27 2.43 6.92
CA HIS A 186 4.78 2.87 8.23
C HIS A 186 4.06 1.73 8.97
N ALA A 187 3.27 0.91 8.26
CA ALA A 187 2.60 -0.26 8.84
C ALA A 187 3.60 -1.28 9.44
N ARG A 188 4.81 -1.40 8.87
CA ARG A 188 5.88 -2.25 9.43
C ARG A 188 6.40 -1.76 10.79
N LYS A 189 6.34 -0.44 11.05
CA LYS A 189 6.86 0.21 12.26
C LYS A 189 5.85 0.26 13.41
N ILE A 190 4.57 -0.04 13.15
CA ILE A 190 3.49 0.09 14.14
C ILE A 190 2.77 -1.24 14.38
N LYS A 191 2.19 -1.38 15.58
CA LYS A 191 1.35 -2.53 15.95
C LYS A 191 0.06 -2.04 16.58
N LYS A 192 -1.06 -2.14 15.85
CA LYS A 192 -2.38 -1.66 16.27
C LYS A 192 -3.44 -2.74 16.07
N PHE A 193 -4.39 -2.83 16.99
CA PHE A 193 -5.60 -3.62 16.78
C PHE A 193 -6.58 -2.81 15.93
N LEU A 194 -7.22 -3.47 14.97
CA LEU A 194 -8.28 -2.87 14.18
C LEU A 194 -9.53 -2.69 15.04
N THR A 195 -10.23 -1.59 14.89
CA THR A 195 -11.43 -1.28 15.67
C THR A 195 -12.68 -1.93 15.08
N GLY A 196 -12.70 -2.16 13.77
CA GLY A 196 -13.89 -2.59 13.04
C GLY A 196 -14.66 -1.44 12.36
N HIS A 197 -14.06 -0.23 12.37
CA HIS A 197 -14.55 0.98 11.70
C HIS A 197 -13.51 1.51 10.73
N LEU A 198 -13.83 1.52 9.42
CA LEU A 198 -12.87 1.87 8.36
C LEU A 198 -12.42 3.33 8.40
N ASP A 199 -13.25 4.23 8.93
CA ASP A 199 -13.02 5.66 9.08
C ASP A 199 -12.24 6.02 10.36
N ALA A 200 -11.94 5.05 11.23
CA ALA A 200 -11.24 5.31 12.47
C ALA A 200 -9.79 5.78 12.24
N PRO A 201 -9.30 6.80 12.96
CA PRO A 201 -7.92 7.27 12.82
C PRO A 201 -6.93 6.26 13.40
N VAL A 202 -5.79 6.05 12.72
CA VAL A 202 -4.69 5.22 13.23
C VAL A 202 -3.73 6.07 14.05
N ILE A 203 -3.97 6.13 15.36
CA ILE A 203 -3.13 6.90 16.27
C ILE A 203 -1.86 6.11 16.59
N SER A 204 -0.73 6.45 15.98
CA SER A 204 0.56 5.79 16.18
C SER A 204 1.75 6.76 16.16
N TYR A 205 2.88 6.28 16.66
CA TYR A 205 4.18 6.88 16.40
C TYR A 205 5.12 5.80 15.84
N PRO A 206 5.69 5.97 14.64
CA PRO A 206 5.50 7.11 13.73
C PRO A 206 4.04 7.28 13.26
N PRO A 207 3.62 8.50 12.87
CA PRO A 207 2.27 8.73 12.33
C PRO A 207 2.01 7.85 11.12
N PHE A 208 0.82 7.27 11.03
CA PHE A 208 0.44 6.46 9.88
C PHE A 208 -0.28 7.34 8.83
N PRO A 209 0.13 7.30 7.55
CA PRO A 209 -0.49 8.10 6.49
C PRO A 209 -1.82 7.50 6.03
N GLY A 210 -2.89 7.74 6.79
CA GLY A 210 -4.26 7.32 6.46
C GLY A 210 -5.09 6.89 7.67
N ASN A 211 -6.26 6.33 7.40
CA ASN A 211 -7.19 5.82 8.42
C ASN A 211 -7.11 4.27 8.50
N GLU A 212 -8.05 3.66 9.24
CA GLU A 212 -8.11 2.21 9.41
C GLU A 212 -8.28 1.45 8.09
N ALA A 213 -8.97 2.00 7.09
CA ALA A 213 -9.09 1.39 5.76
C ALA A 213 -7.72 1.24 5.09
N ASN A 214 -6.90 2.30 5.10
CA ASN A 214 -5.54 2.28 4.56
C ASN A 214 -4.64 1.31 5.36
N TYR A 215 -4.78 1.27 6.70
CA TYR A 215 -4.01 0.35 7.53
C TYR A 215 -4.41 -1.10 7.28
N LEU A 216 -5.71 -1.39 7.19
CA LEU A 216 -6.21 -2.73 6.83
C LEU A 216 -5.70 -3.14 5.45
N ARG A 217 -5.76 -2.26 4.46
CA ARG A 217 -5.22 -2.51 3.11
C ARG A 217 -3.72 -2.80 3.12
N ALA A 218 -2.94 -2.05 3.90
CA ALA A 218 -1.50 -2.29 4.06
C ALA A 218 -1.21 -3.63 4.76
N GLN A 219 -2.02 -4.01 5.76
CA GLN A 219 -1.91 -5.33 6.40
C GLN A 219 -2.25 -6.47 5.43
N ILE A 220 -3.30 -6.32 4.61
CA ILE A 220 -3.66 -7.28 3.59
C ILE A 220 -2.51 -7.47 2.60
N ALA A 221 -1.95 -6.39 2.05
CA ALA A 221 -0.80 -6.46 1.14
C ALA A 221 0.38 -7.26 1.75
N ARG A 222 0.75 -6.93 2.99
CA ARG A 222 1.87 -7.57 3.70
C ARG A 222 1.62 -9.04 4.02
N ILE A 223 0.38 -9.42 4.32
CA ILE A 223 -0.01 -10.80 4.59
C ILE A 223 -0.06 -11.56 3.27
N SER A 224 -0.70 -11.02 2.23
CA SER A 224 -0.78 -11.66 0.91
C SER A 224 0.60 -12.02 0.39
N ALA A 225 1.49 -11.02 0.29
CA ALA A 225 2.85 -11.18 -0.22
C ALA A 225 3.74 -12.15 0.58
N ALA A 226 3.38 -12.44 1.84
CA ALA A 226 4.18 -13.30 2.72
C ALA A 226 3.58 -14.68 2.94
N THR A 227 2.33 -14.92 2.54
CA THR A 227 1.60 -16.12 2.96
C THR A 227 0.79 -16.83 1.88
N GLN A 228 0.64 -16.24 0.70
CA GLN A 228 -0.02 -16.91 -0.42
C GLN A 228 0.96 -17.86 -1.09
N ILE A 229 0.74 -19.16 -0.86
CA ILE A 229 1.63 -20.24 -1.29
C ILE A 229 0.87 -21.29 -2.09
N SER A 230 1.57 -22.02 -2.95
CA SER A 230 1.02 -23.10 -3.77
C SER A 230 1.95 -24.32 -3.75
N PRO A 231 1.45 -25.53 -4.03
CA PRO A 231 2.30 -26.67 -4.29
C PRO A 231 3.30 -26.39 -5.43
N LEU A 232 4.52 -26.87 -5.29
CA LEU A 232 5.56 -26.76 -6.32
C LEU A 232 5.05 -27.35 -7.65
N GLY A 233 5.21 -26.60 -8.74
CA GLY A 233 4.80 -27.01 -10.08
C GLY A 233 3.30 -26.85 -10.38
N PHE A 234 2.50 -26.31 -9.45
CA PHE A 234 1.11 -25.92 -9.74
C PHE A 234 1.05 -24.75 -10.72
N TYR A 235 1.88 -23.73 -10.50
CA TYR A 235 2.07 -22.62 -11.43
C TYR A 235 3.38 -22.78 -12.18
N GLN A 236 3.42 -22.27 -13.42
CA GLN A 236 4.60 -22.18 -14.25
C GLN A 236 4.68 -20.79 -14.91
N PHE A 237 5.86 -20.44 -15.38
CA PHE A 237 6.05 -19.23 -16.18
C PHE A 237 5.72 -19.54 -17.64
N GLY A 238 5.03 -18.63 -18.33
CA GLY A 238 4.67 -18.79 -19.74
C GLY A 238 5.90 -18.85 -20.65
N GLU A 239 5.79 -19.57 -21.77
CA GLU A 239 6.90 -19.80 -22.71
C GLU A 239 7.40 -18.53 -23.45
N GLU A 240 6.59 -17.47 -23.54
CA GLU A 240 6.95 -16.22 -24.24
C GLU A 240 7.81 -15.23 -23.41
N GLU A 241 7.82 -15.32 -22.07
CA GLU A 241 8.68 -14.48 -21.19
C GLU A 241 10.10 -15.08 -21.04
N GLY A 242 10.62 -15.65 -22.13
CA GLY A 242 11.80 -16.51 -22.13
C GLY A 242 13.14 -15.86 -22.49
N ASP A 243 13.19 -14.61 -22.96
CA ASP A 243 14.38 -14.07 -23.62
C ASP A 243 14.88 -12.69 -23.16
N GLU A 244 14.33 -12.12 -22.10
CA GLU A 244 14.88 -10.90 -21.49
C GLU A 244 15.44 -11.24 -20.11
N GLU A 245 16.73 -11.63 -20.07
CA GLU A 245 17.56 -11.48 -18.87
C GLU A 245 17.68 -9.97 -18.58
N GLU A 246 16.61 -9.36 -18.05
CA GLU A 246 16.69 -8.03 -17.48
C GLU A 246 17.58 -8.10 -16.24
N GLU A 247 18.65 -7.31 -16.29
CA GLU A 247 19.73 -7.20 -15.32
C GLU A 247 19.19 -6.59 -14.01
N GLY A 248 18.37 -7.35 -13.29
CA GLY A 248 17.58 -6.80 -12.18
C GLY A 248 16.71 -7.79 -11.40
N GLY A 249 17.05 -9.07 -11.32
CA GLY A 249 16.53 -10.02 -10.30
C GLY A 249 15.01 -10.30 -10.23
N ALA A 250 14.17 -9.58 -10.96
CA ALA A 250 12.71 -9.65 -10.95
C ALA A 250 12.16 -10.01 -12.35
N GLY A 251 12.84 -10.88 -13.09
CA GLY A 251 12.58 -11.09 -14.52
C GLY A 251 11.26 -11.77 -14.90
N ARG A 252 10.34 -12.06 -13.96
CA ARG A 252 9.04 -12.67 -14.26
C ARG A 252 7.98 -12.21 -13.28
N ASP A 253 7.00 -11.48 -13.79
CA ASP A 253 5.90 -10.90 -13.01
C ASP A 253 4.57 -11.63 -13.19
N SER A 254 4.48 -12.51 -14.19
CA SER A 254 3.30 -13.29 -14.51
C SER A 254 3.54 -14.80 -14.36
N TYR A 255 2.46 -15.55 -14.20
CA TYR A 255 2.47 -17.01 -14.14
C TYR A 255 1.13 -17.56 -14.61
N GLU A 256 1.14 -18.80 -15.06
CA GLU A 256 -0.04 -19.53 -15.52
C GLU A 256 -0.20 -20.86 -14.76
N GLU A 257 -1.43 -21.38 -14.71
CA GLU A 257 -1.69 -22.71 -14.16
C GLU A 257 -1.09 -23.79 -15.05
N ASN A 258 -0.36 -24.72 -14.46
CA ASN A 258 0.23 -25.84 -15.19
C ASN A 258 -0.84 -26.92 -15.45
N PRO A 259 -1.27 -27.15 -16.70
CA PRO A 259 -2.29 -28.14 -17.03
C PRO A 259 -1.85 -29.58 -16.73
N ASP A 260 -0.53 -29.82 -16.73
CA ASP A 260 0.08 -31.13 -16.51
C ASP A 260 0.32 -31.43 -15.02
N PHE A 261 -0.06 -30.54 -14.11
CA PHE A 261 0.12 -30.75 -12.68
C PHE A 261 -0.71 -31.96 -12.19
N GLU A 262 -0.06 -33.01 -11.71
CA GLU A 262 -0.72 -34.23 -11.21
C GLU A 262 -1.06 -34.21 -9.71
N GLY A 263 -0.54 -33.23 -8.97
CA GLY A 263 -0.65 -33.18 -7.52
C GLY A 263 0.53 -33.87 -6.83
N ILE A 264 1.05 -33.25 -5.77
CA ILE A 264 2.10 -33.83 -4.93
C ILE A 264 1.43 -34.66 -3.82
N PRO A 265 1.91 -35.88 -3.53
CA PRO A 265 1.41 -36.68 -2.41
C PRO A 265 1.45 -35.91 -1.08
N VAL A 266 0.38 -36.03 -0.31
CA VAL A 266 0.17 -35.29 0.96
C VAL A 266 1.30 -35.49 1.97
N LEU A 267 1.89 -36.68 2.00
CA LEU A 267 3.02 -36.99 2.87
C LEU A 267 4.28 -36.21 2.48
N GLU A 268 4.54 -36.07 1.19
CA GLU A 268 5.70 -35.31 0.67
C GLU A 268 5.51 -33.81 0.91
N LEU A 269 4.28 -33.30 0.75
CA LEU A 269 3.95 -31.91 1.07
C LEU A 269 4.19 -31.56 2.54
N VAL A 270 4.04 -32.51 3.46
CA VAL A 270 4.28 -32.29 4.90
C VAL A 270 5.74 -32.52 5.29
N ASP A 271 6.43 -33.43 4.61
CA ASP A 271 7.82 -33.80 4.92
C ASP A 271 8.82 -32.71 4.51
N SER A 272 8.57 -32.02 3.39
CA SER A 272 9.48 -30.99 2.87
C SER A 272 8.78 -29.68 2.54
N MET A 273 9.28 -28.58 3.12
CA MET A 273 8.86 -27.22 2.77
C MET A 273 9.29 -26.81 1.36
N ALA A 274 10.20 -27.55 0.71
CA ALA A 274 10.60 -27.29 -0.68
C ALA A 274 9.49 -27.61 -1.69
N ASN A 275 8.47 -28.38 -1.28
CA ASN A 275 7.31 -28.71 -2.11
C ASN A 275 6.24 -27.61 -2.12
N TRP A 276 6.52 -26.47 -1.51
CA TRP A 276 5.67 -25.30 -1.46
C TRP A 276 6.45 -24.09 -1.94
N VAL A 277 5.79 -23.22 -2.71
CA VAL A 277 6.39 -22.01 -3.27
C VAL A 277 5.49 -20.80 -3.06
N HIS A 278 6.08 -19.61 -2.97
CA HIS A 278 5.31 -18.35 -2.96
C HIS A 278 4.87 -18.00 -4.38
N HIS A 279 3.58 -17.72 -4.60
CA HIS A 279 3.04 -17.27 -5.90
C HIS A 279 2.59 -15.80 -5.89
N THR A 280 3.02 -15.05 -4.89
CA THR A 280 2.83 -13.59 -4.83
C THR A 280 4.19 -12.92 -4.74
N GLN A 281 4.33 -11.75 -5.37
CA GLN A 281 5.59 -11.02 -5.39
C GLN A 281 5.97 -10.54 -3.99
N HIS A 282 7.27 -10.55 -3.72
CA HIS A 282 7.83 -10.04 -2.48
C HIS A 282 7.75 -8.52 -2.42
N ILE A 283 7.30 -7.98 -1.29
CA ILE A 283 7.31 -6.52 -1.07
C ILE A 283 8.65 -6.12 -0.45
N LEU A 284 9.44 -5.36 -1.19
CA LEU A 284 10.75 -4.83 -0.81
C LEU A 284 10.69 -3.93 0.43
N PRO A 285 11.82 -3.69 1.14
CA PRO A 285 11.91 -2.69 2.20
C PRO A 285 11.34 -1.31 1.82
N GLN A 286 11.49 -0.89 0.56
CA GLN A 286 10.91 0.31 -0.04
C GLN A 286 9.37 0.37 0.02
N GLY A 287 8.69 -0.78 0.09
CA GLY A 287 7.22 -0.87 0.14
C GLY A 287 6.56 -1.14 -1.21
N ARG A 288 7.35 -1.43 -2.26
CA ARG A 288 6.90 -1.86 -3.60
C ARG A 288 7.33 -3.31 -3.88
N CYS A 289 6.78 -3.92 -4.91
CA CYS A 289 7.29 -5.19 -5.43
C CYS A 289 8.47 -4.96 -6.39
N THR A 290 8.37 -3.94 -7.24
CA THR A 290 9.46 -3.54 -8.16
C THR A 290 10.19 -2.33 -7.61
N TRP A 291 11.52 -2.42 -7.52
CA TRP A 291 12.35 -1.33 -7.03
C TRP A 291 12.35 -0.14 -7.99
N VAL A 292 12.28 1.06 -7.44
CA VAL A 292 12.49 2.31 -8.17
C VAL A 292 13.56 3.13 -7.49
N ASN A 293 14.45 3.74 -8.27
CA ASN A 293 15.47 4.63 -7.73
C ASN A 293 14.82 5.93 -7.21
N PRO A 294 14.87 6.24 -5.90
CA PRO A 294 14.26 7.45 -5.36
C PRO A 294 14.94 8.74 -5.81
N LEU A 295 16.18 8.67 -6.31
CA LEU A 295 16.99 9.80 -6.74
C LEU A 295 16.98 10.00 -8.26
N GLN A 296 16.30 9.12 -8.99
CA GLN A 296 16.14 9.28 -10.42
C GLN A 296 15.15 10.41 -10.67
N LYS A 297 15.66 11.52 -11.21
CA LYS A 297 14.82 12.66 -11.64
C LYS A 297 13.90 12.19 -12.76
N THR A 298 12.64 12.60 -12.71
CA THR A 298 11.69 12.44 -13.81
C THR A 298 12.10 13.35 -14.96
N GLU A 299 11.82 12.98 -16.23
CA GLU A 299 12.17 13.82 -17.40
C GLU A 299 11.60 15.26 -17.28
N GLU A 300 10.44 15.43 -16.61
CA GLU A 300 9.84 16.74 -16.33
C GLU A 300 10.61 17.59 -15.31
N GLU A 301 11.32 16.97 -14.35
CA GLU A 301 12.18 17.68 -13.39
C GLU A 301 13.55 18.03 -13.98
N GLU A 302 13.99 17.32 -15.01
CA GLU A 302 15.21 17.65 -15.77
C GLU A 302 15.00 18.89 -16.66
N GLU A 303 13.82 19.08 -17.29
CA GLU A 303 13.53 20.26 -18.13
C GLU A 303 13.40 21.58 -17.33
N LEU A 304 13.03 21.53 -16.05
CA LEU A 304 12.86 22.71 -15.20
C LEU A 304 14.10 23.07 -14.36
N GLY A 305 15.15 22.23 -14.36
CA GLY A 305 16.25 22.28 -13.39
C GLY A 305 17.61 22.77 -13.91
N GLU A 306 17.69 23.32 -15.13
CA GLU A 306 18.99 23.57 -15.80
C GLU A 306 19.91 24.64 -15.16
N GLU A 307 19.53 25.36 -14.10
CA GLU A 307 20.40 26.42 -13.51
C GLU A 307 21.19 26.08 -12.22
N GLU A 308 20.94 24.96 -11.53
CA GLU A 308 21.66 24.62 -10.28
C GLU A 308 22.64 23.43 -10.39
N GLU A 309 23.23 23.21 -11.56
CA GLU A 309 24.01 21.99 -11.85
C GLU A 309 25.46 21.96 -11.28
N LYS A 310 25.76 22.64 -10.16
CA LYS A 310 27.14 22.72 -9.63
C LYS A 310 27.34 22.45 -8.14
N ALA A 311 26.50 21.64 -7.50
CA ALA A 311 26.73 21.29 -6.09
C ALA A 311 26.23 19.91 -5.62
N ASP A 312 26.21 18.88 -6.47
CA ASP A 312 25.78 17.54 -6.02
C ASP A 312 26.79 16.43 -6.33
N GLU A 313 28.04 16.63 -5.91
CA GLU A 313 29.10 15.60 -5.94
C GLU A 313 29.02 14.66 -4.72
N GLY A 314 27.82 14.32 -4.25
CA GLY A 314 27.61 13.55 -3.02
C GLY A 314 26.39 12.65 -2.96
N LEU A 315 25.70 12.39 -4.07
CA LEU A 315 24.59 11.43 -4.09
C LEU A 315 25.12 10.05 -3.70
N GLU A 316 24.78 9.60 -2.49
CA GLU A 316 24.91 8.20 -2.10
C GLU A 316 24.16 7.37 -3.13
N GLU A 317 24.88 6.59 -3.95
CA GLU A 317 24.25 5.58 -4.82
C GLU A 317 23.39 4.68 -3.92
N VAL A 318 22.08 4.77 -4.07
CA VAL A 318 21.15 3.93 -3.31
C VAL A 318 21.26 2.53 -3.87
N GLU A 319 21.75 1.59 -3.07
CA GLU A 319 21.83 0.18 -3.45
C GLU A 319 20.42 -0.34 -3.85
N GLN A 320 20.34 -0.96 -5.03
CA GLN A 320 19.10 -1.56 -5.52
C GLN A 320 18.65 -2.68 -4.59
N GLU A 321 17.39 -2.60 -4.13
CA GLU A 321 16.80 -3.65 -3.30
C GLU A 321 16.31 -4.80 -4.21
N VAL A 322 16.81 -6.01 -3.98
CA VAL A 322 16.42 -7.21 -4.73
C VAL A 322 15.72 -8.21 -3.81
N GLY A 323 14.51 -8.61 -4.19
CA GLY A 323 13.72 -9.62 -3.51
C GLY A 323 13.95 -11.03 -4.08
N PRO A 324 13.47 -12.09 -3.40
CA PRO A 324 13.42 -13.42 -3.99
C PRO A 324 12.46 -13.44 -5.20
N PRO A 325 12.74 -14.23 -6.23
CA PRO A 325 11.89 -14.33 -7.41
C PRO A 325 10.53 -14.98 -7.08
N LEU A 326 9.58 -14.89 -8.02
CA LEU A 326 8.35 -15.68 -7.93
C LEU A 326 8.66 -17.18 -7.92
N LEU A 327 7.77 -17.94 -7.27
CA LEU A 327 7.87 -19.39 -7.12
C LEU A 327 9.10 -19.85 -6.33
N THR A 328 9.70 -19.00 -5.48
CA THR A 328 10.74 -19.41 -4.53
C THR A 328 10.18 -20.39 -3.48
N PRO A 329 10.88 -21.51 -3.21
CA PRO A 329 10.48 -22.50 -2.22
C PRO A 329 10.50 -22.00 -0.76
N LEU A 330 9.55 -22.47 0.06
CA LEU A 330 9.47 -22.09 1.48
C LEU A 330 10.63 -22.60 2.33
N SER A 331 11.43 -23.54 1.82
CA SER A 331 12.67 -23.97 2.47
C SER A 331 13.75 -22.89 2.51
N GLU A 332 13.61 -21.84 1.68
CA GLU A 332 14.52 -20.70 1.63
C GLU A 332 14.08 -19.54 2.54
N ASP A 333 12.89 -19.62 3.13
CA ASP A 333 12.38 -18.59 4.04
C ASP A 333 13.23 -18.47 5.31
N ALA A 334 13.48 -17.23 5.72
CA ALA A 334 14.26 -16.92 6.92
C ALA A 334 13.61 -17.48 8.20
N GLU A 335 14.42 -18.10 9.06
CA GLU A 335 13.98 -18.58 10.37
C GLU A 335 13.63 -17.44 11.34
N ILE A 336 12.66 -17.69 12.21
CA ILE A 336 12.22 -16.79 13.28
C ILE A 336 12.89 -17.21 14.59
N MET A 337 14.06 -16.64 14.93
CA MET A 337 14.83 -17.01 16.13
C MET A 337 14.95 -18.53 16.34
N HIS A 338 15.48 -19.24 15.34
CA HIS A 338 15.64 -20.70 15.33
C HIS A 338 14.34 -21.52 15.25
N MET A 339 13.22 -20.88 14.93
CA MET A 339 11.98 -21.56 14.54
C MET A 339 11.76 -21.43 13.04
N SER A 340 11.33 -22.51 12.37
CA SER A 340 10.93 -22.41 10.97
C SER A 340 9.80 -21.40 10.78
N ALA A 341 9.83 -20.67 9.67
CA ALA A 341 8.75 -19.74 9.28
C ALA A 341 7.41 -20.45 9.07
N TRP A 342 7.43 -21.76 8.81
CA TRP A 342 6.27 -22.56 8.47
C TRP A 342 6.15 -23.81 9.31
N THR A 343 4.94 -24.37 9.38
CA THR A 343 4.73 -25.68 9.98
C THR A 343 3.68 -26.42 9.18
N ALA A 344 4.04 -27.59 8.67
CA ALA A 344 3.12 -28.48 7.98
C ALA A 344 2.65 -29.64 8.88
N ARG A 345 1.43 -30.09 8.65
CA ARG A 345 0.86 -31.28 9.29
C ARG A 345 -0.22 -31.92 8.42
N LEU A 346 -0.51 -33.18 8.69
CA LEU A 346 -1.67 -33.86 8.14
C LEU A 346 -2.94 -33.50 8.93
N SER A 347 -4.09 -33.47 8.25
CA SER A 347 -5.40 -33.36 8.91
C SER A 347 -5.68 -34.55 9.84
N CYS A 348 -5.29 -35.76 9.42
CA CYS A 348 -5.51 -36.99 10.17
C CYS A 348 -4.33 -37.96 9.96
N THR A 349 -3.69 -38.38 11.05
CA THR A 349 -2.59 -39.37 11.02
C THR A 349 -3.08 -40.81 11.00
N LEU A 350 -4.35 -41.07 11.32
CA LEU A 350 -4.93 -42.42 11.37
C LEU A 350 -5.29 -42.96 9.98
N CYS A 351 -5.64 -42.08 9.04
CA CYS A 351 -5.97 -42.45 7.66
C CYS A 351 -5.28 -41.50 6.67
N PRO A 352 -3.94 -41.60 6.50
CA PRO A 352 -3.17 -40.69 5.65
C PRO A 352 -3.65 -40.64 4.20
N GLN A 353 -4.23 -41.73 3.68
CA GLN A 353 -4.73 -41.79 2.29
C GLN A 353 -5.90 -40.82 2.00
N TYR A 354 -6.63 -40.37 3.03
CA TYR A 354 -7.71 -39.39 2.91
C TYR A 354 -7.39 -38.08 3.64
N SER A 355 -6.13 -37.93 4.04
CA SER A 355 -5.68 -36.75 4.77
C SER A 355 -5.38 -35.60 3.80
N VAL A 356 -5.34 -34.40 4.35
CA VAL A 356 -5.05 -33.15 3.65
C VAL A 356 -3.78 -32.58 4.25
N ALA A 357 -2.92 -31.99 3.42
CA ALA A 357 -1.71 -31.31 3.87
C ALA A 357 -2.13 -29.93 4.32
N ILE A 358 -1.70 -29.53 5.51
CA ILE A 358 -2.05 -28.24 6.10
C ILE A 358 -0.75 -27.54 6.45
N VAL A 359 -0.54 -26.38 5.86
CA VAL A 359 0.57 -25.50 6.16
C VAL A 359 0.04 -24.30 6.93
N ARG A 360 0.74 -23.91 8.00
CA ARG A 360 0.47 -22.67 8.73
C ARG A 360 1.70 -21.79 8.72
N SER A 361 1.50 -20.48 8.60
CA SER A 361 2.58 -19.52 8.82
C SER A 361 2.79 -19.31 10.32
N ASN A 362 4.04 -19.43 10.77
CA ASN A 362 4.45 -19.04 12.12
C ASN A 362 4.75 -17.52 12.19
N LEU A 363 5.09 -16.90 11.05
CA LEU A 363 5.33 -15.46 10.95
C LEU A 363 4.03 -14.65 10.98
N TRP A 364 2.98 -15.17 10.36
CA TRP A 364 1.65 -14.55 10.33
C TRP A 364 0.61 -15.51 10.90
N PRO A 365 0.46 -15.54 12.24
CA PRO A 365 -0.54 -16.37 12.89
C PRO A 365 -1.94 -16.05 12.36
N GLY A 366 -2.60 -17.08 11.82
CA GLY A 366 -3.88 -16.96 11.14
C GLY A 366 -3.83 -17.29 9.65
N ALA A 367 -2.66 -17.28 9.02
CA ALA A 367 -2.50 -17.74 7.64
C ALA A 367 -2.38 -19.26 7.58
N TYR A 368 -3.26 -19.88 6.79
CA TYR A 368 -3.30 -21.31 6.56
C TYR A 368 -3.50 -21.64 5.09
N THR A 369 -2.88 -22.74 4.67
CA THR A 369 -3.03 -23.29 3.32
C THR A 369 -3.32 -24.77 3.44
N TYR A 370 -4.29 -25.26 2.66
CA TYR A 370 -4.46 -26.71 2.49
C TYR A 370 -4.04 -27.13 1.09
N ALA A 371 -3.61 -28.38 0.93
CA ALA A 371 -3.49 -29.03 -0.37
C ALA A 371 -3.92 -30.50 -0.33
N SER A 372 -4.62 -30.94 -1.38
CA SER A 372 -5.09 -32.30 -1.57
C SER A 372 -5.23 -32.61 -3.07
N GLY A 373 -4.33 -33.44 -3.60
CA GLY A 373 -4.29 -33.74 -5.04
C GLY A 373 -3.98 -32.48 -5.84
N LYS A 374 -4.84 -32.13 -6.80
CA LYS A 374 -4.70 -30.92 -7.62
C LYS A 374 -5.32 -29.66 -7.02
N LYS A 375 -5.87 -29.74 -5.80
CA LYS A 375 -6.58 -28.63 -5.16
C LYS A 375 -5.78 -28.08 -4.00
N PHE A 376 -5.69 -26.77 -3.91
CA PHE A 376 -5.16 -26.06 -2.75
C PHE A 376 -5.90 -24.73 -2.60
N GLU A 377 -5.89 -24.17 -1.40
CA GLU A 377 -6.40 -22.82 -1.15
C GLU A 377 -5.66 -22.19 0.03
N ASN A 378 -5.56 -20.86 0.02
CA ASN A 378 -4.99 -20.06 1.10
C ASN A 378 -6.08 -19.21 1.76
N ILE A 379 -6.08 -19.16 3.09
CA ILE A 379 -7.00 -18.33 3.89
C ILE A 379 -6.27 -17.66 5.05
N TYR A 380 -6.63 -16.41 5.33
CA TYR A 380 -6.19 -15.72 6.55
C TYR A 380 -7.36 -15.55 7.53
N ILE A 381 -7.20 -16.00 8.78
CA ILE A 381 -8.13 -15.73 9.88
C ILE A 381 -7.35 -15.33 11.13
N GLY A 382 -7.34 -14.04 11.47
CA GLY A 382 -6.56 -13.56 12.61
C GLY A 382 -6.61 -12.05 12.84
N TRP A 383 -5.75 -11.57 13.73
CA TRP A 383 -5.70 -10.15 14.15
C TRP A 383 -4.93 -9.22 13.20
N GLY A 384 -4.36 -9.76 12.13
CA GLY A 384 -3.49 -9.02 11.22
C GLY A 384 -2.14 -8.65 11.83
N HIS A 385 -1.64 -9.38 12.85
CA HIS A 385 -0.37 -9.07 13.51
C HIS A 385 0.74 -10.03 13.07
N LYS A 386 1.87 -9.46 12.64
CA LYS A 386 3.11 -10.20 12.43
C LYS A 386 3.60 -10.72 13.79
N TYR A 387 3.94 -12.00 13.86
CA TYR A 387 4.60 -12.57 15.01
C TYR A 387 5.98 -11.93 15.15
N SER A 388 6.27 -11.51 16.37
CA SER A 388 7.59 -11.04 16.77
C SER A 388 7.91 -11.72 18.09
N PRO A 389 9.10 -12.34 18.20
CA PRO A 389 9.52 -12.94 19.45
C PRO A 389 9.83 -11.90 20.52
N ASP A 390 10.27 -10.72 20.10
CA ASP A 390 10.56 -9.60 20.99
C ASP A 390 9.29 -8.79 21.28
N ASN A 391 9.31 -8.11 22.43
CA ASN A 391 8.29 -7.13 22.74
C ASN A 391 8.38 -5.99 21.73
N PHE A 392 7.21 -5.51 21.28
CA PHE A 392 7.15 -4.34 20.42
C PHE A 392 7.76 -3.14 21.14
N ASN A 393 8.83 -2.59 20.57
CA ASN A 393 9.46 -1.37 21.07
C ASN A 393 9.04 -0.19 20.18
N PRO A 394 8.31 0.81 20.71
CA PRO A 394 7.94 1.99 19.94
C PRO A 394 9.15 2.71 19.36
N ALA A 395 9.00 3.32 18.19
CA ALA A 395 10.05 4.13 17.60
C ALA A 395 10.40 5.30 18.54
N LEU A 396 11.69 5.63 18.63
CA LEU A 396 12.14 6.83 19.32
C LEU A 396 11.84 8.07 18.47
N PRO A 397 11.60 9.23 19.11
CA PRO A 397 11.55 10.51 18.42
C PRO A 397 12.73 10.70 17.46
N ALA A 398 12.48 11.42 16.36
CA ALA A 398 13.55 11.81 15.45
C ALA A 398 14.66 12.54 16.23
N PRO A 399 15.95 12.34 15.85
CA PRO A 399 17.04 13.11 16.43
C PRO A 399 16.76 14.60 16.35
N ILE A 400 17.18 15.33 17.39
CA ILE A 400 17.15 16.80 17.33
C ILE A 400 18.07 17.27 16.21
N GLN A 401 17.62 18.27 15.46
CA GLN A 401 18.46 18.88 14.44
C GLN A 401 19.64 19.58 15.09
N HIS A 402 20.80 19.49 14.45
CA HIS A 402 21.97 20.24 14.88
C HIS A 402 21.80 21.71 14.51
N GLU A 403 22.25 22.59 15.39
CA GLU A 403 22.36 24.01 15.08
C GLU A 403 23.39 24.21 13.95
N TYR A 404 23.26 25.32 13.23
CA TYR A 404 24.21 25.68 12.19
C TYR A 404 25.62 25.73 12.79
N PRO A 405 26.61 25.03 12.21
CA PRO A 405 27.95 24.97 12.78
C PRO A 405 28.58 26.37 12.80
N SER A 406 29.10 26.81 13.95
CA SER A 406 29.84 28.06 14.06
C SER A 406 31.13 28.01 13.24
N GLY A 407 31.01 28.37 11.95
CA GLY A 407 32.10 28.46 10.99
C GLY A 407 32.73 29.84 10.95
N PRO A 408 33.80 30.04 10.15
CA PRO A 408 34.43 31.34 9.93
C PRO A 408 33.49 32.39 9.29
N GLU A 409 32.35 31.94 8.75
CA GLU A 409 31.27 32.77 8.19
C GLU A 409 30.36 33.38 9.27
N ILE A 410 30.39 32.83 10.50
CA ILE A 410 29.65 33.37 11.65
C ILE A 410 30.62 34.17 12.50
N MET A 411 30.57 35.49 12.37
CA MET A 411 31.32 36.42 13.22
C MET A 411 30.37 37.07 14.21
N GLU A 412 30.53 36.78 15.49
CA GLU A 412 29.83 37.50 16.56
C GLU A 412 30.30 38.97 16.55
N MET A 413 29.42 39.87 16.13
CA MET A 413 29.65 41.30 16.17
C MET A 413 29.20 41.87 17.52
N SER A 414 29.91 42.88 18.02
CA SER A 414 29.48 43.59 19.22
C SER A 414 28.21 44.37 18.93
N ASP A 415 27.26 44.37 19.88
CA ASP A 415 26.06 45.19 19.78
C ASP A 415 26.44 46.66 19.51
N PRO A 416 25.75 47.35 18.58
CA PRO A 416 26.04 48.74 18.27
C PRO A 416 25.85 49.61 19.51
N THR A 417 26.69 50.62 19.66
CA THR A 417 26.53 51.60 20.74
C THR A 417 25.34 52.52 20.46
N VAL A 418 24.76 53.09 21.52
CA VAL A 418 23.63 54.04 21.41
C VAL A 418 23.93 55.22 20.47
N GLU A 419 25.20 55.63 20.38
CA GLU A 419 25.65 56.70 19.49
C GLU A 419 25.63 56.27 18.02
N GLU A 420 26.02 55.02 17.73
CA GLU A 420 26.01 54.44 16.38
C GLU A 420 24.57 54.16 15.90
N GLU A 421 23.68 53.70 16.79
CA GLU A 421 22.25 53.54 16.46
C GLU A 421 21.59 54.89 16.12
N GLN A 422 21.90 55.95 16.88
CA GLN A 422 21.38 57.30 16.61
C GLN A 422 21.92 57.87 15.30
N ALA A 423 23.19 57.64 15.00
CA ALA A 423 23.80 58.07 13.74
C ALA A 423 23.19 57.33 12.54
N LEU A 424 22.97 56.02 12.65
CA LEU A 424 22.32 55.22 11.60
C LEU A 424 20.88 55.70 11.38
N LYS A 425 20.13 55.96 12.46
CA LYS A 425 18.75 56.47 12.38
C LYS A 425 18.69 57.84 11.70
N ALA A 426 19.61 58.75 12.04
CA ALA A 426 19.70 60.04 11.40
C ALA A 426 20.09 59.92 9.92
N ALA A 427 21.01 59.02 9.57
CA ALA A 427 21.39 58.76 8.19
C ALA A 427 20.23 58.16 7.37
N GLN A 428 19.45 57.25 7.94
CA GLN A 428 18.23 56.72 7.33
C GLN A 428 17.17 57.80 7.12
N GLU A 429 16.92 58.65 8.12
CA GLU A 429 15.97 59.76 8.03
C GLU A 429 16.42 60.78 6.97
N GLN A 430 17.72 61.02 6.85
CA GLN A 430 18.28 61.92 5.84
C GLN A 430 18.26 61.31 4.42
N ALA A 431 18.44 59.99 4.30
CA ALA A 431 18.29 59.28 3.02
C ALA A 431 16.82 59.20 2.59
N LEU A 432 15.89 59.02 3.53
CA LEU A 432 14.44 59.08 3.27
C LEU A 432 14.01 60.48 2.84
N ALA A 433 14.51 61.53 3.52
CA ALA A 433 14.23 62.90 3.12
C ALA A 433 14.82 63.24 1.74
N ALA A 434 16.00 62.71 1.40
CA ALA A 434 16.58 62.88 0.07
C ALA A 434 15.80 62.12 -1.01
N ALA A 435 15.29 60.93 -0.71
CA ALA A 435 14.43 60.18 -1.61
C ALA A 435 13.05 60.83 -1.78
N GLU A 436 12.47 61.41 -0.72
CA GLU A 436 11.24 62.21 -0.80
C GLU A 436 11.45 63.50 -1.61
N GLU A 437 12.61 64.16 -1.50
CA GLU A 437 12.95 65.32 -2.36
C GLU A 437 13.19 64.91 -3.82
N GLU A 438 13.79 63.74 -4.09
CA GLU A 438 13.93 63.21 -5.47
C GLU A 438 12.58 62.76 -6.07
N GLU A 439 11.66 62.17 -5.30
CA GLU A 439 10.29 61.88 -5.75
C GLU A 439 9.47 63.16 -5.98
N GLU A 440 9.63 64.21 -5.18
CA GLU A 440 8.97 65.51 -5.40
C GLU A 440 9.50 66.22 -6.66
N ASP A 441 10.80 66.12 -6.97
CA ASP A 441 11.39 66.68 -8.19
C ASP A 441 10.99 65.87 -9.45
N GLU A 442 10.78 64.55 -9.36
CA GLU A 442 10.27 63.72 -10.47
C GLU A 442 8.77 63.95 -10.75
N GLU A 443 7.94 64.24 -9.73
CA GLU A 443 6.54 64.65 -9.94
C GLU A 443 6.40 66.07 -10.54
N GLU A 444 7.37 66.97 -10.35
CA GLU A 444 7.36 68.31 -10.98
C GLU A 444 7.77 68.29 -12.48
N ASP A 445 8.54 67.29 -12.93
CA ASP A 445 8.97 67.15 -14.33
C ASP A 445 7.96 66.41 -15.24
N GLU A 446 7.01 65.61 -14.70
CA GLU A 446 5.91 65.01 -15.50
C GLU A 446 4.79 66.00 -15.85
N ASP A 447 4.69 67.14 -15.16
CA ASP A 447 3.67 68.17 -15.37
C ASP A 447 4.08 69.24 -16.43
N GLU A 448 5.31 69.25 -16.94
CA GLU A 448 5.76 70.20 -17.97
C GLU A 448 5.68 69.70 -19.44
N ASP A 449 5.32 68.43 -19.70
CA ASP A 449 5.18 67.87 -21.07
C ASP A 449 3.72 67.55 -21.49
N GLN A 450 2.73 68.20 -20.86
CA GLN A 450 1.32 68.21 -21.28
C GLN A 450 0.78 69.62 -21.58
N ASP A 451 1.50 70.41 -22.38
CA ASP A 451 0.90 71.52 -23.14
C ASP A 451 1.83 71.97 -24.30
N ASP A 452 1.83 71.22 -25.42
CA ASP A 452 2.03 71.77 -26.78
C ASP A 452 1.42 70.89 -27.90
#